data_AF-A0A7C7TPD4-F1
#
_entry.id   AF-A0A7C7TPD4-F1
#
_cell.length_a   1.000
_cell.length_b   1.000
_cell.length_c   1.000
_cell.angle_alpha   90.00
_cell.angle_beta   90.00
_cell.angle_gamma   90.00
#
_symmetry.space_group_name_H-M   'P 1'
#
loop_
_entity.id
_entity.type
_entity.pdbx_description
1 polymer ?
#
loop_
_entity_poly.entity_id
_entity_poly.type
_entity_poly.pdbx_seq_one_letter_code
_entity_poly.pdbx_strand_id
1 'polypeptide(L)'
;MRNFRMRSKLYVLGMTLMVWVHASNAQDIEPEIVIANPNATFLAQQRALPPAEVIARGEALYQVNCRMCHGGDLRGGEQGGPNLLRSGIVLNDIAGEVIGQVITEGVGRMPSFGNLVQNDIAAVAGFIHSILATAERQGSTPPVDFDLDILVGDAAAGERYFNQECSSCHSASGDLQGISSRIIDDYELQNAWVGGGLRRRGDSSGPTQNVIVTLADGGRVSGSLLRYDDFFLSLRTTTGGYRSFLRNGDSPRIEIDDPLGRHKELLAELTNKTIHDVTAYMETLK
;
A
#
# COMPACT_ATOMS: atom_id res chain seq x y z
N MET A 1 29.78 -21.15 -70.40
CA MET A 1 29.37 -22.40 -71.09
C MET A 1 30.28 -23.53 -70.63
N ARG A 2 29.68 -24.66 -70.18
CA ARG A 2 30.20 -26.05 -70.11
C ARG A 2 31.42 -26.33 -69.21
N ASN A 3 31.25 -26.99 -68.06
CA ASN A 3 31.18 -28.46 -67.81
C ASN A 3 32.57 -29.05 -67.42
N PHE A 4 32.75 -29.46 -66.15
CA PHE A 4 32.71 -30.86 -65.62
C PHE A 4 34.06 -31.61 -65.75
N ARG A 5 34.86 -31.71 -64.66
CA ARG A 5 35.05 -32.86 -63.70
C ARG A 5 35.81 -34.06 -64.32
N MET A 6 36.99 -34.50 -63.84
CA MET A 6 37.21 -35.48 -62.73
C MET A 6 38.73 -35.74 -62.56
N ARG A 7 39.28 -35.63 -61.33
CA ARG A 7 39.67 -36.69 -60.36
C ARG A 7 41.06 -37.32 -60.56
N SER A 8 41.91 -37.09 -59.57
CA SER A 8 42.83 -38.11 -59.02
C SER A 8 42.85 -37.96 -57.50
N LYS A 9 42.40 -39.02 -56.82
CA LYS A 9 42.42 -39.18 -55.37
C LYS A 9 43.85 -39.55 -54.95
N LEU A 10 44.38 -38.91 -53.92
CA LEU A 10 45.35 -39.54 -53.03
C LEU A 10 44.87 -39.31 -51.59
N TYR A 11 44.50 -40.41 -50.94
CA TYR A 11 44.16 -40.46 -49.53
C TYR A 11 45.45 -40.48 -48.72
N VAL A 12 45.60 -39.57 -47.77
CA VAL A 12 46.48 -39.76 -46.62
C VAL A 12 45.64 -39.54 -45.36
N LEU A 13 45.58 -40.61 -44.57
CA LEU A 13 44.98 -40.70 -43.25
C LEU A 13 45.79 -39.83 -42.28
N GLY A 14 45.15 -38.98 -41.47
CA GLY A 14 45.85 -38.21 -40.45
C GLY A 14 44.95 -37.40 -39.54
N MET A 15 44.60 -37.98 -38.39
CA MET A 15 44.19 -37.39 -37.11
C MET A 15 43.29 -36.14 -37.08
N THR A 16 42.10 -36.38 -36.52
CA THR A 16 41.16 -35.44 -35.94
C THR A 16 41.82 -34.45 -34.97
N LEU A 17 41.62 -33.14 -35.18
CA LEU A 17 41.66 -32.14 -34.11
C LEU A 17 40.48 -31.18 -34.32
N MET A 18 39.36 -31.49 -33.65
CA MET A 18 38.28 -30.54 -33.41
C MET A 18 38.82 -29.48 -32.45
N VAL A 19 39.14 -28.29 -32.95
CA VAL A 19 39.35 -27.12 -32.10
C VAL A 19 37.98 -26.62 -31.69
N TRP A 20 37.70 -26.78 -30.40
CA TRP A 20 36.51 -26.30 -29.72
C TRP A 20 36.43 -24.77 -29.80
N VAL A 21 35.30 -24.28 -30.31
CA VAL A 21 34.83 -22.91 -30.04
C VAL A 21 34.66 -22.80 -28.53
N HIS A 22 35.49 -22.00 -27.89
CA HIS A 22 35.33 -21.69 -26.47
C HIS A 22 34.04 -20.88 -26.31
N ALA A 23 33.09 -21.43 -25.56
CA ALA A 23 31.93 -20.71 -25.08
C ALA A 23 32.39 -19.47 -24.31
N SER A 24 31.86 -18.33 -24.70
CA SER A 24 32.02 -17.05 -24.02
C SER A 24 31.51 -17.15 -22.58
N ASN A 25 32.32 -16.66 -21.64
CA ASN A 25 32.05 -16.55 -20.22
C ASN A 25 30.62 -16.10 -19.94
N ALA A 26 29.93 -16.84 -19.07
CA ALA A 26 28.79 -16.32 -18.32
C ALA A 26 29.29 -15.09 -17.57
N GLN A 27 28.82 -13.91 -17.98
CA GLN A 27 29.00 -12.69 -17.22
C GLN A 27 28.22 -12.86 -15.91
N ASP A 28 28.92 -12.63 -14.80
CA ASP A 28 28.31 -12.34 -13.51
C ASP A 28 27.50 -11.03 -13.66
N ILE A 29 26.27 -11.16 -14.15
CA ILE A 29 25.30 -10.06 -14.16
C ILE A 29 24.60 -10.15 -12.81
N GLU A 30 25.12 -9.43 -11.82
CA GLU A 30 24.33 -9.09 -10.63
C GLU A 30 23.02 -8.47 -11.15
N PRO A 31 21.85 -9.05 -10.82
CA PRO A 31 20.58 -8.58 -11.36
C PRO A 31 20.38 -7.12 -10.95
N GLU A 32 20.17 -6.25 -11.92
CA GLU A 32 19.84 -4.84 -11.64
C GLU A 32 18.55 -4.80 -10.82
N ILE A 33 18.63 -4.25 -9.60
CA ILE A 33 17.48 -4.10 -8.73
C ILE A 33 16.55 -3.03 -9.32
N VAL A 34 15.45 -3.46 -9.92
CA VAL A 34 14.44 -2.55 -10.46
C VAL A 34 13.47 -2.13 -9.37
N ILE A 35 13.55 -0.86 -8.98
CA ILE A 35 12.63 -0.24 -8.02
C ILE A 35 11.44 0.36 -8.78
N ALA A 36 10.26 -0.24 -8.63
CA ALA A 36 9.02 0.22 -9.25
C ALA A 36 8.46 1.50 -8.60
N ASN A 37 8.67 1.70 -7.31
CA ASN A 37 8.21 2.90 -6.60
C ASN A 37 9.19 3.34 -5.52
N PRO A 38 10.18 4.20 -5.82
CA PRO A 38 11.19 4.63 -4.85
C PRO A 38 10.63 5.49 -3.71
N ASN A 39 9.39 5.99 -3.84
CA ASN A 39 8.73 6.81 -2.82
C ASN A 39 7.83 5.99 -1.89
N ALA A 40 7.73 4.66 -2.07
CA ALA A 40 6.90 3.84 -1.20
C ALA A 40 7.50 3.73 0.20
N THR A 41 6.65 3.78 1.23
CA THR A 41 7.09 3.79 2.64
C THR A 41 7.72 2.46 3.07
N PHE A 42 7.37 1.34 2.42
CA PHE A 42 7.87 0.01 2.77
C PHE A 42 8.57 -0.63 1.58
N LEU A 43 9.69 -1.32 1.81
CA LEU A 43 10.47 -2.02 0.77
C LEU A 43 9.61 -2.98 -0.06
N ALA A 44 8.67 -3.69 0.57
CA ALA A 44 7.72 -4.56 -0.11
C ALA A 44 6.87 -3.88 -1.20
N GLN A 45 6.66 -2.56 -1.10
CA GLN A 45 5.90 -1.76 -2.05
C GLN A 45 6.78 -1.08 -3.11
N GLN A 46 8.11 -1.16 -2.95
CA GLN A 46 9.07 -0.55 -3.86
C GLN A 46 9.44 -1.49 -5.02
N ARG A 47 9.14 -2.79 -4.92
CA ARG A 47 9.65 -3.83 -5.83
C ARG A 47 8.92 -3.86 -7.17
N ALA A 48 9.66 -4.06 -8.25
CA ALA A 48 9.07 -4.53 -9.51
C ALA A 48 8.77 -6.03 -9.43
N LEU A 49 7.61 -6.44 -9.92
CA LEU A 49 7.30 -7.86 -10.09
C LEU A 49 7.97 -8.38 -11.37
N PRO A 50 8.49 -9.62 -11.37
CA PRO A 50 9.01 -10.22 -12.58
C PRO A 50 7.88 -10.55 -13.57
N PRO A 51 8.21 -10.86 -14.84
CA PRO A 51 7.23 -11.28 -15.82
C PRO A 51 6.38 -12.47 -15.37
N ALA A 52 5.14 -12.55 -15.88
CA ALA A 52 4.15 -13.55 -15.45
C ALA A 52 4.64 -15.00 -15.62
N GLU A 53 5.42 -15.29 -16.66
CA GLU A 53 6.01 -16.60 -16.90
C GLU A 53 7.05 -16.99 -15.83
N VAL A 54 7.79 -16.01 -15.30
CA VAL A 54 8.76 -16.23 -14.21
C VAL A 54 8.01 -16.48 -12.91
N ILE A 55 6.93 -15.74 -12.66
CA ILE A 55 6.05 -15.96 -11.50
C ILE A 55 5.45 -17.37 -11.55
N ALA A 56 4.90 -17.79 -12.69
CA ALA A 56 4.30 -19.12 -12.85
C ALA A 56 5.34 -20.25 -12.65
N ARG A 57 6.57 -20.05 -13.13
CA ARG A 57 7.67 -20.98 -12.87
C ARG A 57 8.03 -21.06 -11.39
N GLY A 58 8.10 -19.91 -10.73
CA GLY A 58 8.33 -19.80 -9.28
C GLY A 58 7.24 -20.48 -8.46
N GLU A 59 5.98 -20.31 -8.85
CA GLU A 59 4.84 -20.99 -8.25
C GLU A 59 5.00 -22.51 -8.32
N ALA A 60 5.28 -23.06 -9.51
CA ALA A 60 5.44 -24.50 -9.67
C ALA A 60 6.54 -25.08 -8.76
N LEU A 61 7.67 -24.37 -8.66
CA LEU A 61 8.77 -24.75 -7.77
C LEU A 61 8.37 -24.64 -6.29
N TYR A 62 7.68 -23.56 -5.92
CA TYR A 62 7.20 -23.34 -4.56
C TYR A 62 6.20 -24.42 -4.12
N GLN A 63 5.27 -24.80 -5.00
CA GLN A 63 4.25 -25.83 -4.73
C GLN A 63 4.89 -27.18 -4.39
N VAL A 64 6.00 -27.51 -5.05
CA VAL A 64 6.72 -28.78 -4.84
C VAL A 64 7.62 -28.73 -3.60
N ASN A 65 8.36 -27.63 -3.41
CA ASN A 65 9.47 -27.61 -2.44
C ASN A 65 9.15 -26.89 -1.13
N CYS A 66 8.22 -25.94 -1.12
CA CYS A 66 8.06 -24.98 -0.03
C CYS A 66 6.66 -25.02 0.63
N ARG A 67 5.63 -25.31 -0.18
CA ARG A 67 4.21 -25.24 0.22
C ARG A 67 3.90 -26.01 1.49
N MET A 68 4.49 -27.18 1.71
CA MET A 68 4.06 -27.98 2.86
C MET A 68 4.44 -27.39 4.22
N CYS A 69 5.52 -26.62 4.28
CA CYS A 69 5.90 -25.88 5.48
C CYS A 69 5.27 -24.48 5.51
N HIS A 70 5.20 -23.79 4.37
CA HIS A 70 4.84 -22.36 4.33
C HIS A 70 3.41 -22.08 3.84
N GLY A 71 2.63 -23.10 3.46
CA GLY A 71 1.27 -22.98 2.94
C GLY A 71 1.25 -22.57 1.47
N GLY A 72 0.20 -22.93 0.72
CA GLY A 72 0.05 -22.49 -0.67
C GLY A 72 -0.19 -20.98 -0.81
N ASP A 73 -0.70 -20.36 0.25
CA ASP A 73 -1.01 -18.95 0.37
C ASP A 73 0.01 -18.19 1.23
N LEU A 74 1.17 -18.81 1.52
CA LEU A 74 2.28 -18.25 2.32
C LEU A 74 1.96 -18.01 3.81
N ARG A 75 0.82 -18.47 4.34
CA ARG A 75 0.40 -18.19 5.72
C ARG A 75 0.86 -19.21 6.77
N GLY A 76 1.69 -20.17 6.36
CA GLY A 76 2.10 -21.31 7.18
C GLY A 76 1.37 -22.58 6.74
N GLY A 77 2.13 -23.67 6.64
CA GLY A 77 1.66 -24.97 6.15
C GLY A 77 1.53 -26.00 7.26
N GLU A 78 1.05 -27.18 6.90
CA GLU A 78 0.73 -28.28 7.83
C GLU A 78 1.94 -28.78 8.61
N GLN A 79 3.16 -28.59 8.08
CA GLN A 79 4.40 -28.95 8.78
C GLN A 79 4.94 -27.86 9.72
N GLY A 80 4.19 -26.76 9.94
CA GLY A 80 4.48 -25.76 10.96
C GLY A 80 5.60 -24.78 10.59
N GLY A 81 5.79 -24.49 9.30
CA GLY A 81 6.66 -23.40 8.86
C GLY A 81 6.03 -22.03 9.08
N PRO A 82 6.85 -20.97 9.17
CA PRO A 82 6.38 -19.61 9.46
C PRO A 82 5.52 -19.03 8.32
N ASN A 83 4.63 -18.11 8.70
CA ASN A 83 3.90 -17.24 7.79
C ASN A 83 4.89 -16.29 7.08
N LEU A 84 5.10 -16.50 5.78
CA LEU A 84 6.03 -15.74 4.97
C LEU A 84 5.53 -14.32 4.68
N LEU A 85 4.20 -14.08 4.67
CA LEU A 85 3.64 -12.73 4.50
C LEU A 85 3.99 -11.78 5.65
N ARG A 86 4.36 -12.33 6.81
CA ARG A 86 4.75 -11.57 8.01
C ARG A 86 6.24 -11.68 8.33
N SER A 87 7.01 -12.35 7.48
CA SER A 87 8.43 -12.58 7.72
C SER A 87 9.24 -11.32 7.45
N GLY A 88 10.08 -10.92 8.41
CA GLY A 88 11.03 -9.82 8.21
C GLY A 88 11.98 -10.07 7.04
N ILE A 89 12.36 -11.33 6.77
CA ILE A 89 13.17 -11.70 5.61
C ILE A 89 12.46 -11.29 4.32
N VAL A 90 11.21 -11.73 4.17
CA VAL A 90 10.44 -11.52 2.94
C VAL A 90 10.01 -10.05 2.80
N LEU A 91 9.74 -9.35 3.91
CA LEU A 91 9.35 -7.94 3.89
C LEU A 91 10.52 -6.98 3.61
N ASN A 92 11.76 -7.40 3.82
CA ASN A 92 12.96 -6.60 3.56
C ASN A 92 13.73 -7.00 2.30
N ASP A 93 13.35 -8.09 1.65
CA ASP A 93 13.89 -8.49 0.34
C ASP A 93 13.44 -7.51 -0.77
N ILE A 94 14.15 -7.40 -1.90
CA ILE A 94 13.71 -6.61 -3.06
C ILE A 94 13.70 -7.46 -4.34
N ALA A 95 14.80 -8.14 -4.62
CA ALA A 95 15.06 -8.88 -5.87
C ALA A 95 15.40 -10.36 -5.63
N GLY A 96 15.17 -10.88 -4.42
CA GLY A 96 15.50 -12.23 -3.99
C GLY A 96 16.85 -12.36 -3.29
N GLU A 97 17.51 -11.26 -2.95
CA GLU A 97 18.84 -11.26 -2.34
C GLU A 97 18.88 -11.84 -0.93
N VAL A 98 17.83 -11.61 -0.13
CA VAL A 98 17.70 -12.12 1.23
C VAL A 98 17.02 -13.49 1.22
N ILE A 99 15.93 -13.63 0.46
CA ILE A 99 15.19 -14.88 0.29
C ILE A 99 16.11 -15.94 -0.32
N GLY A 100 16.87 -15.58 -1.34
CA GLY A 100 17.74 -16.51 -2.05
C GLY A 100 18.88 -17.04 -1.19
N GLN A 101 19.45 -16.21 -0.33
CA GLN A 101 20.42 -16.67 0.66
C GLN A 101 19.80 -17.71 1.61
N VAL A 102 18.61 -17.42 2.14
CA VAL A 102 17.90 -18.33 3.06
C VAL A 102 17.53 -19.65 2.38
N ILE A 103 17.10 -19.63 1.12
CA ILE A 103 16.82 -20.85 0.34
C ILE A 103 18.12 -21.65 0.12
N THR A 104 19.23 -20.98 -0.18
CA THR A 104 20.51 -21.64 -0.46
C THR A 104 21.12 -22.26 0.80
N GLU A 105 21.13 -21.54 1.92
CA GLU A 105 21.82 -21.96 3.14
C GLU A 105 20.90 -22.75 4.09
N GLY A 106 19.59 -22.52 4.04
CA GLY A 106 18.64 -22.98 5.06
C GLY A 106 18.71 -22.15 6.34
N VAL A 107 17.70 -22.28 7.20
CA VAL A 107 17.66 -21.58 8.50
C VAL A 107 16.83 -22.35 9.52
N GLY A 108 17.41 -22.66 10.68
CA GLY A 108 16.73 -23.39 11.74
C GLY A 108 16.21 -24.76 11.28
N ARG A 109 14.89 -24.90 11.15
CA ARG A 109 14.23 -26.13 10.64
C ARG A 109 14.05 -26.13 9.12
N MET A 110 14.25 -25.01 8.44
CA MET A 110 14.18 -24.94 6.99
C MET A 110 15.47 -25.54 6.41
N PRO A 111 15.38 -26.61 5.60
CA PRO A 111 16.56 -27.23 5.00
C PRO A 111 17.17 -26.30 3.94
N SER A 112 18.43 -26.57 3.60
CA SER A 112 19.07 -25.99 2.41
C SER A 112 18.47 -26.58 1.14
N PHE A 113 18.24 -25.72 0.15
CA PHE A 113 17.85 -26.08 -1.21
C PHE A 113 18.92 -25.68 -2.22
N GLY A 114 20.20 -25.85 -1.87
CA GLY A 114 21.34 -25.52 -2.74
C GLY A 114 21.41 -26.29 -4.07
N ASN A 115 20.49 -27.25 -4.29
CA ASN A 115 20.31 -27.92 -5.58
C ASN A 115 19.49 -27.10 -6.58
N LEU A 116 18.78 -26.05 -6.15
CA LEU A 116 18.11 -25.12 -7.04
C LEU A 116 19.14 -24.17 -7.66
N VAL A 117 19.04 -23.95 -8.97
CA VAL A 117 19.88 -22.97 -9.66
C VAL A 117 19.40 -21.55 -9.35
N GLN A 118 20.28 -20.55 -9.49
CA GLN A 118 19.99 -19.16 -9.12
C GLN A 118 18.71 -18.60 -9.76
N ASN A 119 18.45 -18.93 -11.02
CA ASN A 119 17.24 -18.49 -11.73
C ASN A 119 15.94 -19.08 -11.13
N ASP A 120 16.02 -20.26 -10.51
CA ASP A 120 14.89 -20.95 -9.90
C ASP A 120 14.60 -20.35 -8.53
N ILE A 121 15.67 -20.04 -7.79
CA ILE A 121 15.61 -19.30 -6.53
C ILE A 121 14.99 -17.91 -6.75
N ALA A 122 15.46 -17.18 -7.76
CA ALA A 122 14.91 -15.87 -8.13
C ALA A 122 13.44 -15.98 -8.55
N ALA A 123 13.06 -17.03 -9.30
CA ALA A 123 11.66 -17.25 -9.66
C ALA A 123 10.78 -17.51 -8.43
N VAL A 124 11.24 -18.33 -7.48
CA VAL A 124 10.53 -18.59 -6.22
C VAL A 124 10.37 -17.30 -5.40
N ALA A 125 11.42 -16.48 -5.28
CA ALA A 125 11.33 -15.17 -4.63
C ALA A 125 10.31 -14.26 -5.35
N GLY A 126 10.33 -14.24 -6.68
CA GLY A 126 9.37 -13.52 -7.52
C GLY A 126 7.91 -13.93 -7.28
N PHE A 127 7.64 -15.23 -7.13
CA PHE A 127 6.31 -15.72 -6.77
C PHE A 127 5.89 -15.31 -5.35
N ILE A 128 6.80 -15.41 -4.37
CA ILE A 128 6.52 -14.94 -3.00
C ILE A 128 6.16 -13.44 -3.02
N HIS A 129 6.88 -12.64 -3.81
CA HIS A 129 6.61 -11.22 -3.99
C HIS A 129 5.28 -10.95 -4.69
N SER A 130 4.89 -11.75 -5.68
CA SER A 130 3.62 -11.54 -6.38
C SER A 130 2.43 -11.73 -5.46
N ILE A 131 2.47 -12.76 -4.60
CA ILE A 131 1.42 -12.99 -3.60
C ILE A 131 1.38 -11.84 -2.59
N LEU A 132 2.52 -11.30 -2.18
CA LEU A 132 2.58 -10.13 -1.29
C LEU A 132 2.04 -8.85 -1.93
N ALA A 133 2.28 -8.66 -3.23
CA ALA A 133 1.76 -7.52 -3.97
C ALA A 133 0.23 -7.55 -4.09
N THR A 134 -0.35 -8.75 -4.16
CA THR A 134 -1.80 -8.98 -4.16
C THR A 134 -2.36 -9.27 -2.77
N ALA A 135 -1.51 -9.41 -1.75
CA ALA A 135 -1.93 -9.70 -0.40
C ALA A 135 -2.64 -8.47 0.15
N GLU A 136 -3.95 -8.63 0.30
CA GLU A 136 -4.80 -7.67 0.99
C GLU A 136 -4.22 -7.29 2.35
N ARG A 137 -4.34 -5.99 2.68
CA ARG A 137 -3.95 -5.51 4.01
C ARG A 137 -4.78 -6.21 5.06
N GLN A 138 -4.24 -6.35 6.28
CA GLN A 138 -4.99 -6.87 7.40
C GLN A 138 -6.31 -6.12 7.56
N GLY A 139 -7.44 -6.83 7.52
CA GLY A 139 -8.77 -6.25 7.62
C GLY A 139 -9.41 -5.81 6.30
N SER A 140 -8.80 -6.12 5.15
CA SER A 140 -9.48 -5.96 3.87
C SER A 140 -10.60 -7.00 3.74
N THR A 141 -11.66 -6.63 3.03
CA THR A 141 -12.75 -7.54 2.66
C THR A 141 -12.26 -8.54 1.62
N PRO A 142 -12.67 -9.82 1.68
CA PRO A 142 -12.34 -10.79 0.64
C PRO A 142 -12.66 -10.25 -0.75
N PRO A 143 -11.85 -10.58 -1.78
CA PRO A 143 -12.12 -10.12 -3.13
C PRO A 143 -13.46 -10.69 -3.58
N VAL A 144 -14.34 -9.80 -4.04
CA VAL A 144 -15.65 -10.15 -4.63
C VAL A 144 -15.59 -9.94 -6.13
N ASP A 145 -16.01 -10.94 -6.91
CA ASP A 145 -16.01 -10.91 -8.39
C ASP A 145 -17.23 -10.16 -8.98
N PHE A 146 -17.84 -9.25 -8.21
CA PHE A 146 -18.95 -8.44 -8.67
C PHE A 146 -18.80 -7.00 -8.22
N ASP A 147 -19.23 -6.09 -9.09
CA ASP A 147 -19.27 -4.66 -8.83
C ASP A 147 -20.35 -4.41 -7.76
N LEU A 148 -19.90 -4.03 -6.56
CA LEU A 148 -20.78 -3.71 -5.44
C LEU A 148 -21.33 -2.29 -5.64
N ASP A 149 -22.52 -2.18 -6.21
CA ASP A 149 -23.24 -0.90 -6.25
C ASP A 149 -23.54 -0.44 -4.81
N ILE A 150 -22.91 0.65 -4.41
CA ILE A 150 -23.03 1.25 -3.08
C ILE A 150 -24.13 2.32 -3.01
N LEU A 151 -24.68 2.74 -4.15
CA LEU A 151 -25.74 3.74 -4.29
C LEU A 151 -27.14 3.15 -4.04
N VAL A 152 -27.31 2.47 -2.90
CA VAL A 152 -28.56 1.81 -2.53
C VAL A 152 -29.45 2.64 -1.59
N GLY A 153 -29.08 3.89 -1.33
CA GLY A 153 -29.76 4.78 -0.38
C GLY A 153 -30.95 5.56 -0.96
N ASP A 154 -31.74 6.16 -0.07
CA ASP A 154 -32.79 7.13 -0.44
C ASP A 154 -32.20 8.55 -0.48
N ALA A 155 -31.97 9.08 -1.68
CA ALA A 155 -31.43 10.42 -1.88
C ALA A 155 -32.28 11.53 -1.22
N ALA A 156 -33.61 11.39 -1.15
CA ALA A 156 -34.46 12.38 -0.50
C ALA A 156 -34.35 12.31 1.03
N ALA A 157 -34.06 11.14 1.60
CA ALA A 157 -33.71 11.01 3.01
C ALA A 157 -32.31 11.57 3.29
N GLY A 158 -31.36 11.34 2.38
CA GLY A 158 -30.01 11.87 2.43
C GLY A 158 -29.99 13.40 2.42
N GLU A 159 -30.77 14.02 1.53
CA GLU A 159 -30.92 15.47 1.46
C GLU A 159 -31.43 16.04 2.79
N ARG A 160 -32.44 15.41 3.39
CA ARG A 160 -32.99 15.83 4.69
C ARG A 160 -31.93 15.76 5.79
N TYR A 161 -31.13 14.71 5.82
CA TYR A 161 -30.04 14.56 6.78
C TYR A 161 -28.93 15.60 6.53
N PHE A 162 -28.53 15.78 5.27
CA PHE A 162 -27.53 16.78 4.87
C PHE A 162 -27.93 18.20 5.32
N ASN A 163 -29.20 18.57 5.12
CA ASN A 163 -29.73 19.87 5.53
C ASN A 163 -29.84 20.04 7.06
N GLN A 164 -29.74 18.95 7.83
CA GLN A 164 -29.72 19.00 9.30
C GLN A 164 -28.30 19.06 9.84
N GLU A 165 -27.40 18.26 9.28
CA GLU A 165 -26.07 18.01 9.87
C GLU A 165 -24.91 18.69 9.14
N CYS A 166 -25.05 18.93 7.84
CA CYS A 166 -23.95 19.35 6.98
C CYS A 166 -24.08 20.81 6.52
N SER A 167 -25.31 21.30 6.34
CA SER A 167 -25.57 22.58 5.68
C SER A 167 -25.16 23.82 6.46
N SER A 168 -24.76 23.67 7.72
CA SER A 168 -24.18 24.76 8.52
C SER A 168 -22.79 25.17 8.01
N CYS A 169 -22.08 24.25 7.35
CA CYS A 169 -20.73 24.46 6.83
C CYS A 169 -20.64 24.25 5.31
N HIS A 170 -21.42 23.31 4.77
CA HIS A 170 -21.38 22.91 3.36
C HIS A 170 -22.61 23.38 2.60
N SER A 171 -22.44 23.69 1.31
CA SER A 171 -23.53 24.02 0.40
C SER A 171 -23.52 23.11 -0.82
N ALA A 172 -24.65 22.47 -1.07
CA ALA A 172 -24.90 21.68 -2.28
C ALA A 172 -24.72 22.48 -3.59
N SER A 173 -24.94 23.80 -3.53
CA SER A 173 -24.74 24.73 -4.65
C SER A 173 -23.44 25.54 -4.56
N GLY A 174 -22.64 25.30 -3.51
CA GLY A 174 -21.38 26.00 -3.26
C GLY A 174 -20.21 25.05 -3.37
N ASP A 175 -19.57 24.77 -2.23
CA ASP A 175 -18.37 23.95 -2.17
C ASP A 175 -18.57 22.48 -2.58
N LEU A 176 -19.79 21.96 -2.45
CA LEU A 176 -20.14 20.59 -2.87
C LEU A 176 -20.78 20.51 -4.27
N GLN A 177 -20.92 21.64 -4.98
CA GLN A 177 -21.42 21.60 -6.35
C GLN A 177 -20.50 20.72 -7.22
N GLY A 178 -21.08 19.83 -8.03
CA GLY A 178 -20.33 18.90 -8.86
C GLY A 178 -19.38 17.98 -8.13
N ILE A 179 -19.67 17.60 -6.88
CA ILE A 179 -18.83 16.67 -6.14
C ILE A 179 -18.82 15.27 -6.77
N SER A 180 -19.96 14.79 -7.28
CA SER A 180 -20.03 13.49 -7.96
C SER A 180 -19.34 13.51 -9.34
N SER A 181 -19.28 14.67 -9.98
CA SER A 181 -18.46 14.88 -11.17
C SER A 181 -16.95 14.88 -10.87
N ARG A 182 -16.55 15.18 -9.62
CA ARG A 182 -15.14 15.22 -9.17
C ARG A 182 -14.66 13.89 -8.58
N ILE A 183 -15.53 13.17 -7.89
CA ILE A 183 -15.26 11.86 -7.30
C ILE A 183 -16.20 10.87 -7.98
N ILE A 184 -15.70 10.24 -9.04
CA ILE A 184 -16.50 9.42 -9.96
C ILE A 184 -16.83 8.05 -9.37
N ASP A 185 -15.97 7.54 -8.49
CA ASP A 185 -16.18 6.27 -7.80
C ASP A 185 -17.04 6.50 -6.56
N ASP A 186 -18.20 5.84 -6.49
CA ASP A 186 -19.18 6.05 -5.42
C ASP A 186 -18.68 5.58 -4.06
N TYR A 187 -17.81 4.56 -4.05
CA TYR A 187 -17.16 4.10 -2.82
C TYR A 187 -16.16 5.14 -2.31
N GLU A 188 -15.37 5.76 -3.20
CA GLU A 188 -14.53 6.90 -2.85
C GLU A 188 -15.35 8.11 -2.40
N LEU A 189 -16.49 8.40 -3.04
CA LEU A 189 -17.39 9.49 -2.65
C LEU A 189 -17.91 9.29 -1.23
N GLN A 190 -18.42 8.09 -0.92
CA GLN A 190 -18.88 7.74 0.41
C GLN A 190 -17.76 7.88 1.46
N ASN A 191 -16.59 7.31 1.18
CA ASN A 191 -15.45 7.37 2.09
C ASN A 191 -14.94 8.79 2.30
N ALA A 192 -15.02 9.64 1.27
CA ALA A 192 -14.57 11.03 1.36
C ALA A 192 -15.38 11.80 2.40
N TRP A 193 -16.70 11.67 2.45
CA TRP A 193 -17.49 12.44 3.43
C TRP A 193 -17.55 11.76 4.80
N VAL A 194 -17.61 10.42 4.86
CA VAL A 194 -17.57 9.68 6.14
C VAL A 194 -16.22 9.87 6.85
N GLY A 195 -15.11 9.82 6.10
CA GLY A 195 -13.76 9.98 6.62
C GLY A 195 -13.29 11.42 6.83
N GLY A 196 -14.07 12.42 6.39
CA GLY A 196 -13.71 13.85 6.49
C GLY A 196 -12.61 14.30 5.52
N GLY A 197 -12.61 13.75 4.31
CA GLY A 197 -11.79 14.15 3.16
C GLY A 197 -10.90 13.04 2.60
N LEU A 198 -10.59 13.12 1.31
CA LEU A 198 -9.57 12.29 0.64
C LEU A 198 -8.17 12.70 1.13
N ARG A 199 -7.78 12.28 2.33
CA ARG A 199 -6.41 12.51 2.80
C ARG A 199 -5.45 11.62 2.02
N ARG A 200 -4.58 12.25 1.23
CA ARG A 200 -3.40 11.56 0.68
C ARG A 200 -2.53 11.12 1.86
N ARG A 201 -2.17 9.84 1.91
CA ARG A 201 -1.29 9.28 2.94
C ARG A 201 0.01 10.11 3.02
N GLY A 202 0.25 10.74 4.17
CA GLY A 202 1.41 11.63 4.41
C GLY A 202 1.06 13.11 4.51
N ASP A 203 -0.18 13.51 4.19
CA ASP A 203 -0.65 14.87 4.40
C ASP A 203 -1.15 15.04 5.84
N SER A 204 -0.34 15.67 6.68
CA SER A 204 -0.67 16.05 8.05
C SER A 204 -1.44 17.38 8.13
N SER A 205 -1.74 18.01 6.99
CA SER A 205 -2.49 19.27 6.95
C SER A 205 -4.00 19.03 7.01
N GLY A 206 -4.47 18.58 8.18
CA GLY A 206 -5.86 18.87 8.55
C GLY A 206 -6.09 20.40 8.58
N PRO A 207 -7.34 20.86 8.46
CA PRO A 207 -7.65 22.27 8.67
C PRO A 207 -7.06 22.72 10.01
N THR A 208 -6.36 23.86 9.98
CA THR A 208 -5.68 24.38 11.17
C THR A 208 -6.73 24.75 12.21
N GLN A 209 -6.67 24.14 13.38
CA GLN A 209 -7.55 24.46 14.49
C GLN A 209 -7.05 25.74 15.16
N ASN A 210 -7.96 26.68 15.39
CA ASN A 210 -7.64 27.89 16.15
C ASN A 210 -7.96 27.66 17.62
N VAL A 211 -7.15 28.23 18.50
CA VAL A 211 -7.35 28.12 19.94
C VAL A 211 -7.22 29.48 20.62
N ILE A 212 -8.10 29.72 21.60
CA ILE A 212 -8.01 30.83 22.54
C ILE A 212 -7.79 30.27 23.94
N VAL A 213 -6.68 30.66 24.55
CA VAL A 213 -6.32 30.31 25.93
C VAL A 213 -6.57 31.52 26.81
N THR A 214 -7.39 31.36 27.84
CA THR A 214 -7.66 32.38 28.86
C THR A 214 -6.94 32.00 30.15
N LEU A 215 -5.96 32.81 30.53
CA LEU A 215 -5.12 32.64 31.70
C LEU A 215 -5.86 33.04 32.98
N ALA A 216 -5.34 32.63 34.14
CA ALA A 216 -5.94 32.92 35.44
C ALA A 216 -6.01 34.42 35.77
N ASP A 217 -5.13 35.23 35.17
CA ASP A 217 -5.14 36.70 35.26
C ASP A 217 -6.13 37.37 34.29
N GLY A 218 -6.89 36.59 33.51
CA GLY A 218 -7.80 37.06 32.48
C GLY A 218 -7.13 37.37 31.14
N GLY A 219 -5.80 37.27 31.05
CA GLY A 219 -5.05 37.44 29.80
C GLY A 219 -5.45 36.38 28.76
N ARG A 220 -5.60 36.80 27.50
CA ARG A 220 -5.97 35.91 26.39
C ARG A 220 -4.82 35.73 25.42
N VAL A 221 -4.64 34.50 24.95
CA VAL A 221 -3.62 34.13 23.97
C VAL A 221 -4.29 33.35 22.87
N SER A 222 -4.17 33.82 21.63
CA SER A 222 -4.80 33.20 20.48
C SER A 222 -3.75 32.74 19.47
N GLY A 223 -4.04 31.65 18.77
CA GLY A 223 -3.16 31.15 17.73
C GLY A 223 -3.62 29.82 17.13
N SER A 224 -2.79 29.28 16.25
CA SER A 224 -2.97 27.96 15.65
C SER A 224 -2.55 26.88 16.64
N LEU A 225 -3.42 25.91 16.89
CA LEU A 225 -3.14 24.81 17.80
C LEU A 225 -2.03 23.91 17.22
N LEU A 226 -1.03 23.59 18.03
CA LEU A 226 0.04 22.66 17.69
C LEU A 226 -0.11 21.32 18.41
N ARG A 227 -0.52 21.36 19.68
CA ARG A 227 -0.75 20.16 20.49
C ARG A 227 -1.73 20.43 21.62
N TYR A 228 -2.56 19.45 21.91
CA TYR A 228 -3.51 19.44 23.02
C TYR A 228 -3.59 18.03 23.61
N ASP A 229 -3.21 17.88 24.86
CA ASP A 229 -3.34 16.65 25.66
C ASP A 229 -3.66 16.98 27.11
N ASP A 230 -3.79 15.98 27.97
CA ASP A 230 -4.19 16.13 29.37
C ASP A 230 -3.23 16.98 30.22
N PHE A 231 -1.98 17.16 29.77
CA PHE A 231 -0.93 17.83 30.54
C PHE A 231 -0.62 19.22 30.02
N PHE A 232 -0.68 19.43 28.71
CA PHE A 232 -0.35 20.72 28.12
C PHE A 232 -1.08 21.02 26.81
N LEU A 233 -1.13 22.33 26.52
CA LEU A 233 -1.52 22.88 25.25
C LEU A 233 -0.36 23.70 24.68
N SER A 234 -0.09 23.56 23.39
CA SER A 234 0.84 24.45 22.68
C SER A 234 0.21 25.03 21.42
N LEU A 235 0.57 26.27 21.14
CA LEU A 235 0.06 27.03 20.00
C LEU A 235 1.17 27.85 19.36
N ARG A 236 0.95 28.22 18.10
CA ARG A 236 1.68 29.29 17.43
C ARG A 236 0.82 30.54 17.41
N THR A 237 1.28 31.62 18.05
CA THR A 237 0.55 32.89 18.12
C THR A 237 0.36 33.48 16.72
N THR A 238 -0.57 34.43 16.59
CA THR A 238 -0.78 35.20 15.36
C THR A 238 0.47 35.98 14.91
N THR A 239 1.36 36.31 15.84
CA THR A 239 2.67 36.93 15.57
C THR A 239 3.78 35.91 15.24
N GLY A 240 3.45 34.62 15.17
CA GLY A 240 4.35 33.52 14.78
C GLY A 240 5.15 32.90 15.94
N GLY A 241 5.00 33.40 17.17
CA GLY A 241 5.70 32.92 18.36
C GLY A 241 5.12 31.61 18.90
N TYR A 242 5.97 30.75 19.46
CA TYR A 242 5.53 29.53 20.14
C TYR A 242 5.14 29.84 21.59
N ARG A 243 4.02 29.28 22.05
CA ARG A 243 3.63 29.30 23.46
C ARG A 243 3.10 27.95 23.90
N SER A 244 3.41 27.56 25.13
CA SER A 244 2.87 26.37 25.79
C SER A 244 2.32 26.70 27.17
N PHE A 245 1.29 25.96 27.57
CA PHE A 245 0.60 26.12 28.84
C PHE A 245 0.41 24.74 29.47
N LEU A 246 0.74 24.61 30.75
CA LEU A 246 0.37 23.44 31.54
C LEU A 246 -1.13 23.47 31.84
N ARG A 247 -1.76 22.31 31.79
CA ARG A 247 -3.17 22.13 32.14
C ARG A 247 -3.28 21.47 33.50
N ASN A 248 -4.08 22.07 34.37
CA ASN A 248 -4.43 21.54 35.68
C ASN A 248 -5.96 21.63 35.82
N GLY A 249 -6.63 20.54 35.47
CA GLY A 249 -8.09 20.53 35.35
C GLY A 249 -8.57 21.52 34.29
N ASP A 250 -9.45 22.44 34.68
CA ASP A 250 -10.05 23.45 33.80
C ASP A 250 -9.21 24.73 33.62
N SER A 251 -7.99 24.77 34.17
CA SER A 251 -7.07 25.91 34.07
C SER A 251 -5.84 25.59 33.21
N PRO A 252 -5.47 26.44 32.23
CA PRO A 252 -6.20 27.63 31.76
C PRO A 252 -7.51 27.24 31.05
N ARG A 253 -8.46 28.18 30.95
CA ARG A 253 -9.68 27.95 30.17
C ARG A 253 -9.33 27.96 28.68
N ILE A 254 -9.72 26.92 27.97
CA ILE A 254 -9.35 26.68 26.57
C ILE A 254 -10.62 26.65 25.72
N GLU A 255 -10.62 27.42 24.64
CA GLU A 255 -11.64 27.38 23.59
C GLU A 255 -10.97 26.98 22.28
N ILE A 256 -11.36 25.83 21.71
CA ILE A 256 -10.83 25.34 20.43
C ILE A 256 -11.93 25.47 19.38
N ASP A 257 -11.61 26.13 18.29
CA ASP A 257 -12.39 26.15 17.06
C ASP A 257 -11.89 25.01 16.16
N ASP A 258 -12.65 23.91 16.12
CA ASP A 258 -12.35 22.71 15.36
C ASP A 258 -13.34 22.54 14.19
N PRO A 259 -12.94 22.91 12.95
CA PRO A 259 -13.79 22.76 11.77
C PRO A 259 -14.24 21.32 11.49
N LEU A 260 -13.53 20.32 12.04
CA LEU A 260 -13.86 18.90 11.90
C LEU A 260 -14.58 18.34 13.13
N GLY A 261 -14.93 19.16 14.11
CA GLY A 261 -15.59 18.73 15.35
C GLY A 261 -16.84 17.90 15.07
N ARG A 262 -17.77 18.43 14.27
CA ARG A 262 -19.01 17.73 13.94
C ARG A 262 -18.77 16.45 13.13
N HIS A 263 -17.84 16.45 12.17
CA HIS A 263 -17.47 15.24 11.43
C HIS A 263 -17.01 14.10 12.37
N LYS A 264 -16.29 14.42 13.45
CA LYS A 264 -15.82 13.42 14.42
C LYS A 264 -16.96 12.89 15.29
N GLU A 265 -17.86 13.76 15.74
CA GLU A 265 -19.05 13.37 16.52
C GLU A 265 -19.97 12.45 15.72
N LEU A 266 -20.17 12.78 14.43
CA LEU A 266 -20.99 11.98 13.52
C LEU A 266 -20.53 10.52 13.42
N LEU A 267 -19.23 10.21 13.57
CA LEU A 267 -18.73 8.83 13.53
C LEU A 267 -19.36 7.92 14.59
N ALA A 268 -19.85 8.47 15.71
CA ALA A 268 -20.55 7.72 16.75
C ALA A 268 -22.07 7.61 16.49
N GLU A 269 -22.62 8.44 15.61
CA GLU A 269 -24.06 8.57 15.35
C GLU A 269 -24.48 7.98 14.00
N LEU A 270 -23.56 7.93 13.04
CA LEU A 270 -23.82 7.47 11.68
C LEU A 270 -24.24 5.99 11.67
N THR A 271 -25.38 5.74 11.06
CA THR A 271 -25.86 4.39 10.78
C THR A 271 -25.52 4.00 9.34
N ASN A 272 -25.45 2.70 9.06
CA ASN A 272 -25.27 2.20 7.69
C ASN A 272 -26.31 2.81 6.73
N LYS A 273 -27.58 2.91 7.16
CA LYS A 273 -28.64 3.51 6.35
C LYS A 273 -28.35 4.97 6.04
N THR A 274 -28.02 5.77 7.05
CA THR A 274 -27.69 7.19 6.89
C THR A 274 -26.54 7.38 5.92
N ILE A 275 -25.52 6.53 6.01
CA ILE A 275 -24.37 6.59 5.13
C ILE A 275 -24.80 6.42 3.66
N HIS A 276 -25.58 5.38 3.36
CA HIS A 276 -26.05 5.18 1.99
C HIS A 276 -27.01 6.27 1.52
N ASP A 277 -27.94 6.73 2.36
CA ASP A 277 -28.89 7.79 2.01
C ASP A 277 -28.15 9.09 1.64
N VAL A 278 -27.17 9.52 2.46
CA VAL A 278 -26.37 10.74 2.20
C VAL A 278 -25.50 10.58 0.96
N THR A 279 -24.84 9.43 0.77
CA THR A 279 -24.06 9.17 -0.45
C THR A 279 -24.96 9.24 -1.70
N ALA A 280 -26.15 8.66 -1.65
CA ALA A 280 -27.12 8.73 -2.76
C ALA A 280 -27.55 10.17 -3.06
N TYR A 281 -27.72 11.02 -2.04
CA TYR A 281 -27.96 12.45 -2.25
C TYR A 281 -26.75 13.16 -2.89
N MET A 282 -25.53 12.88 -2.40
CA MET A 282 -24.31 13.51 -2.92
C MET A 282 -24.03 13.13 -4.39
N GLU A 283 -24.41 11.92 -4.83
CA GLU A 283 -24.34 11.54 -6.25
C GLU A 283 -25.13 12.51 -7.15
N THR A 284 -26.27 13.01 -6.65
CA THR A 284 -27.12 13.93 -7.42
C THR A 284 -26.51 15.32 -7.64
N LEU A 285 -25.46 15.67 -6.89
CA LEU A 285 -24.81 16.99 -6.91
C LEU A 285 -23.74 17.08 -8.02
N LYS A 286 -24.21 17.26 -9.27
CA LYS A 286 -23.38 17.28 -10.50
C LYS A 286 -22.84 18.66 -10.90
#